data_AF-A0A2S7J5Z6-F1
#
_entry.id   AF-A0A2S7J5Z6-F1
#
_cell.length_a   1.000
_cell.length_b   1.000
_cell.length_c   1.000
_cell.angle_alpha   90.00
_cell.angle_beta   90.00
_cell.angle_gamma   90.00
#
_symmetry.space_group_name_H-M   'P 1'
#
loop_
_entity.id
_entity.type
_entity.pdbx_description
1 polymer ?
#
loop_
_entity_poly.entity_id
_entity_poly.type
_entity_poly.pdbx_seq_one_letter_code
_entity_poly.pdbx_strand_id
1 'polypeptide(L)'
;MNLLKRYVMRDGNLTLIGAIALVSMGFGIAYVALEYLPSPLLKAIGMALGLALAAIGGFSGRAKALDLKPFTNDPLGWRKAKKSYQNDSEPHAEKTSDKTSL
;
A
#
# COMPACT_ATOMS: atom_id res chain seq x y z
N MET A 1 8.39 0.45 -24.39
CA MET A 1 8.32 0.95 -22.99
C MET A 1 7.01 0.60 -22.24
N ASN A 2 6.16 -0.31 -22.74
CA ASN A 2 4.84 -0.59 -22.15
C ASN A 2 4.76 -1.89 -21.32
N LEU A 3 5.74 -2.79 -21.42
CA LEU A 3 5.77 -4.07 -20.69
C LEU A 3 6.28 -3.90 -19.25
N LEU A 4 7.35 -3.10 -19.05
CA LEU A 4 7.92 -2.82 -17.73
C LEU A 4 6.87 -2.19 -16.79
N LYS A 5 6.07 -1.27 -17.31
CA LYS A 5 5.03 -0.57 -16.55
C LYS A 5 3.96 -1.53 -16.02
N ARG A 6 3.56 -2.55 -16.80
CA ARG A 6 2.59 -3.58 -16.38
C ARG A 6 3.13 -4.50 -15.28
N TYR A 7 4.44 -4.74 -15.27
CA TYR A 7 5.10 -5.61 -14.28
C TYR A 7 5.43 -4.91 -12.97
N VAL A 8 5.59 -3.59 -12.99
CA VAL A 8 5.91 -2.77 -11.81
C VAL A 8 4.66 -2.18 -11.16
N MET A 9 3.67 -1.76 -11.96
CA MET A 9 2.45 -1.09 -11.48
C MET A 9 1.21 -1.75 -12.10
N ARG A 10 0.32 -2.26 -11.24
CA ARG A 10 -0.98 -2.78 -11.64
C ARG A 10 -2.05 -2.17 -10.75
N ASP A 11 -3.03 -1.51 -11.38
CA ASP A 11 -4.19 -0.90 -10.71
C ASP A 11 -3.81 0.10 -9.59
N GLY A 12 -2.78 0.93 -9.84
CA GLY A 12 -2.28 1.93 -8.89
C GLY A 12 -1.42 1.38 -7.76
N ASN A 13 -1.23 0.06 -7.70
CA ASN A 13 -0.44 -0.61 -6.67
C ASN A 13 0.84 -1.22 -7.24
N LEU A 14 1.88 -1.31 -6.40
CA LEU A 14 3.13 -1.99 -6.74
C LEU A 14 2.84 -3.49 -6.91
N THR A 15 3.24 -4.04 -8.04
CA THR A 15 3.06 -5.48 -8.29
C THR A 15 4.07 -6.27 -7.47
N LEU A 16 3.79 -7.53 -7.12
CA LEU A 16 4.70 -8.36 -6.31
C LEU A 16 6.12 -8.39 -6.91
N ILE A 17 6.21 -8.46 -8.25
CA ILE A 17 7.47 -8.44 -8.98
C ILE A 17 8.16 -7.08 -8.85
N GLY A 18 7.43 -5.97 -8.98
CA GLY A 18 7.95 -4.63 -8.72
C GLY A 18 8.44 -4.45 -7.28
N ALA A 19 7.73 -4.99 -6.30
CA ALA A 19 8.13 -4.96 -4.89
C ALA A 19 9.41 -5.77 -4.65
N ILE A 20 9.50 -7.00 -5.18
CA ILE A 20 10.71 -7.83 -5.12
C ILE A 20 11.89 -7.11 -5.78
N ALA A 21 11.69 -6.54 -6.97
CA ALA A 21 12.74 -5.80 -7.66
C ALA A 21 13.22 -4.59 -6.83
N LEU A 22 12.31 -3.85 -6.19
CA LEU A 22 12.65 -2.72 -5.34
C LEU A 22 13.43 -3.15 -4.09
N VAL A 23 13.03 -4.26 -3.46
CA VAL A 23 13.74 -4.85 -2.32
C VAL A 23 15.14 -5.28 -2.72
N SER A 24 15.27 -6.04 -3.81
CA SER A 24 16.57 -6.47 -4.33
C SER A 24 17.48 -5.29 -4.67
N MET A 25 16.92 -4.22 -5.25
CA MET A 25 17.66 -2.99 -5.53
C MET A 25 18.13 -2.30 -4.24
N GLY A 26 17.29 -2.21 -3.21
CA GLY A 26 17.66 -1.64 -1.90
C GLY A 26 18.81 -2.40 -1.25
N PHE A 27 18.77 -3.73 -1.26
CA PHE A 27 19.88 -4.57 -0.79
C PHE A 27 21.14 -4.41 -1.64
N GLY A 28 21.00 -4.29 -2.97
CA GLY A 28 22.12 -4.01 -3.86
C GLY A 28 22.83 -2.70 -3.53
N ILE A 29 22.05 -1.63 -3.27
CA ILE A 29 22.59 -0.33 -2.84
C ILE A 29 23.30 -0.45 -1.49
N ALA A 30 22.71 -1.16 -0.53
CA ALA A 30 23.34 -1.38 0.78
C ALA A 30 24.66 -2.16 0.67
N TYR A 31 24.72 -3.17 -0.20
CA TYR A 31 25.94 -3.96 -0.44
C TYR A 31 27.04 -3.11 -1.09
N VAL A 32 26.72 -2.38 -2.16
CA VAL A 32 27.65 -1.44 -2.80
C VAL A 32 28.12 -0.39 -1.81
N ALA A 33 27.23 0.08 -0.93
CA ALA A 33 27.60 1.06 0.07
C ALA A 33 28.65 0.55 1.06
N LEU A 34 28.56 -0.71 1.47
CA LEU A 34 29.51 -1.35 2.38
C LEU A 34 30.87 -1.62 1.72
N GLU A 35 30.86 -2.02 0.46
CA GLU A 35 32.07 -2.44 -0.26
C GLU A 35 32.90 -1.23 -0.74
N TYR A 36 32.25 -0.21 -1.32
CA TYR A 36 32.95 0.84 -2.07
C TYR A 36 33.17 2.15 -1.30
N LEU A 37 32.45 2.43 -0.21
CA LEU A 37 32.65 3.69 0.50
C LEU A 37 33.78 3.58 1.54
N PRO A 38 34.75 4.50 1.55
CA PRO A 38 35.91 4.38 2.43
C PRO A 38 35.62 4.81 3.87
N SER A 39 34.64 5.69 4.11
CA SER A 39 34.37 6.23 5.45
C SER A 39 33.24 5.46 6.15
N PRO A 40 33.39 5.17 7.46
CA PRO A 40 32.39 4.41 8.21
C PRO A 40 31.05 5.15 8.31
N LEU A 41 31.08 6.48 8.38
CA LEU A 41 29.86 7.29 8.42
C LEU A 41 29.09 7.22 7.09
N LEU A 42 29.80 7.30 5.96
CA LEU A 42 29.20 7.16 4.64
C LEU A 42 28.64 5.76 4.39
N LYS A 43 29.33 4.72 4.87
CA LYS A 43 28.80 3.34 4.86
C LYS A 43 27.48 3.23 5.61
N ALA A 44 27.40 3.81 6.82
CA ALA A 44 26.19 3.79 7.63
C ALA A 44 25.01 4.51 6.92
N ILE A 45 25.26 5.67 6.32
CA ILE A 45 24.24 6.42 5.57
C ILE A 45 23.77 5.62 4.34
N GLY A 46 24.71 5.07 3.56
CA GLY A 46 24.38 4.27 2.38
C GLY A 46 23.60 3.00 2.73
N MET A 47 23.98 2.33 3.83
CA MET A 47 23.26 1.17 4.36
C MET A 47 21.85 1.55 4.81
N ALA A 48 21.68 2.66 5.53
CA ALA A 48 20.38 3.16 5.96
C ALA A 48 19.47 3.48 4.77
N LEU A 49 20.00 4.11 3.72
CA LEU A 49 19.25 4.40 2.48
C LEU A 49 18.83 3.12 1.75
N GLY A 50 19.74 2.16 1.58
CA GLY A 50 19.44 0.88 0.95
C GLY A 50 18.38 0.10 1.72
N LEU A 51 18.47 0.09 3.06
CA LEU A 51 17.50 -0.56 3.93
C LEU A 51 16.14 0.14 3.90
N ALA A 52 16.11 1.48 3.87
CA ALA A 52 14.87 2.24 3.76
C ALA A 52 14.14 1.94 2.44
N LEU A 53 14.86 1.86 1.32
CA LEU A 53 14.30 1.46 0.04
C LEU A 53 13.75 0.03 0.07
N ALA A 54 14.49 -0.90 0.67
CA ALA A 54 14.03 -2.27 0.84
C ALA A 54 12.78 -2.35 1.74
N ALA A 55 12.73 -1.57 2.81
CA ALA A 55 11.56 -1.49 3.69
C ALA A 55 10.33 -0.98 2.93
N ILE A 56 10.46 0.08 2.11
CA ILE A 56 9.36 0.60 1.28
C ILE A 56 8.84 -0.49 0.34
N GLY A 57 9.74 -1.23 -0.31
CA GLY A 57 9.38 -2.38 -1.15
C GLY A 57 8.63 -3.47 -0.38
N GLY A 58 9.10 -3.85 0.80
CA GLY A 58 8.45 -4.84 1.67
C GLY A 58 7.07 -4.40 2.15
N PHE A 59 6.92 -3.14 2.57
CA PHE A 59 5.65 -2.58 3.03
C PHE A 59 4.63 -2.39 1.90
N SER A 60 5.08 -2.12 0.67
CA SER A 60 4.19 -2.02 -0.50
C SER A 60 3.40 -3.32 -0.75
N GLY A 61 4.00 -4.49 -0.44
CA GLY A 61 3.31 -5.78 -0.51
C GLY A 61 2.17 -5.92 0.52
N ARG A 62 2.31 -5.29 1.69
CA ARG A 62 1.27 -5.28 2.74
C ARG A 62 0.10 -4.35 2.40
N ALA A 63 0.36 -3.21 1.75
CA ALA A 63 -0.70 -2.32 1.29
C ALA A 63 -1.65 -3.02 0.29
N LYS A 64 -1.10 -3.89 -0.57
CA LYS A 64 -1.89 -4.75 -1.46
C LYS A 64 -2.70 -5.80 -0.70
N ALA A 65 -2.17 -6.34 0.38
CA ALA A 65 -2.86 -7.34 1.21
C ALA A 65 -4.06 -6.75 1.98
N LEU A 66 -4.04 -5.45 2.26
CA LEU A 66 -5.13 -4.73 2.93
C LEU A 66 -6.22 -4.22 1.97
N ASP A 67 -6.14 -4.56 0.68
CA ASP A 67 -7.01 -4.09 -0.41
C ASP A 67 -7.25 -2.56 -0.40
N LEU A 68 -6.27 -1.81 0.13
CA LEU A 68 -6.26 -0.36 0.12
C LEU A 68 -5.99 0.09 -1.31
N LYS A 69 -7.07 0.18 -2.07
CA LYS A 69 -7.07 0.74 -3.41
C LYS A 69 -6.74 2.23 -3.29
N PRO A 70 -5.62 2.72 -3.86
CA PRO A 70 -5.40 4.16 -3.94
C PRO A 70 -6.60 4.76 -4.66
N PHE A 71 -7.04 5.92 -4.17
CA PHE A 71 -8.27 6.63 -4.57
C PHE A 71 -8.73 6.23 -5.96
N THR A 72 -9.86 5.56 -6.01
CA THR A 72 -10.47 5.02 -7.22
C THR A 72 -10.29 5.99 -8.41
N ASN A 73 -9.71 5.52 -9.51
CA ASN A 73 -9.56 6.28 -10.77
C ASN A 73 -10.89 6.74 -11.38
N ASP A 74 -12.02 6.30 -10.82
CA ASP A 74 -13.34 6.78 -11.16
C ASP A 74 -13.48 8.25 -10.67
N PRO A 75 -13.59 9.26 -11.56
CA PRO A 75 -13.72 10.67 -11.18
C PRO A 75 -14.96 10.94 -10.29
N LEU A 76 -15.89 9.98 -10.23
CA LEU A 76 -17.10 10.00 -9.40
C LEU A 76 -17.04 9.04 -8.19
N GLY A 77 -15.93 8.33 -7.97
CA GLY A 77 -15.78 7.35 -6.89
C GLY A 77 -15.98 7.95 -5.48
N TRP A 78 -15.59 9.21 -5.30
CA TRP A 78 -15.83 9.96 -4.06
C TRP A 78 -17.33 10.15 -3.75
N ARG A 79 -18.20 10.24 -4.78
CA ARG A 79 -19.66 10.39 -4.60
C ARG A 79 -20.28 9.08 -4.13
N LYS A 80 -19.77 7.94 -4.59
CA LYS A 80 -20.22 6.61 -4.13
C LYS A 80 -19.81 6.36 -2.68
N ALA A 81 -18.57 6.69 -2.32
CA ALA A 81 -18.10 6.64 -0.93
C ALA A 81 -18.88 7.59 0.01
N LYS A 82 -19.25 8.79 -0.47
CA LYS A 82 -20.10 9.70 0.32
C LYS A 82 -21.50 9.12 0.58
N LYS A 83 -22.08 8.41 -0.39
CA LYS A 83 -23.40 7.78 -0.25
C LYS A 83 -23.42 6.64 0.77
N SER A 84 -22.34 5.88 0.95
CA SER A 84 -22.31 4.80 1.94
C SER A 84 -22.49 5.30 3.37
N TYR A 85 -22.03 6.51 3.68
CA TYR A 85 -22.23 7.12 5.02
C TYR A 85 -23.64 7.67 5.25
N GLN A 86 -24.47 7.82 4.19
CA GLN A 86 -25.82 8.36 4.34
C GLN A 86 -26.83 7.32 4.85
N ASN A 87 -26.54 6.02 4.71
CA ASN A 87 -27.46 4.95 5.11
C ASN A 87 -27.37 4.56 6.59
N ASP A 88 -26.30 4.96 7.31
CA ASP A 88 -26.20 4.78 8.76
C ASP A 88 -26.86 5.95 9.53
N SER A 89 -27.53 6.83 8.79
CA SER A 89 -28.41 7.94 9.19
C SER A 89 -29.60 7.59 10.05
N GLU A 90 -30.12 6.38 9.89
CA GLU A 90 -31.40 5.99 10.46
C GLU A 90 -31.21 5.50 11.90
N PRO A 91 -31.84 6.15 12.91
CA PRO A 91 -31.83 5.63 14.25
C PRO A 91 -32.47 4.24 14.22
N HIS A 92 -31.80 3.26 14.83
CA HIS A 92 -32.34 1.94 15.10
C HIS A 92 -33.78 2.09 15.65
N ALA A 93 -34.77 1.90 14.78
CA ALA A 93 -36.15 1.75 15.18
C ALA A 93 -36.23 0.44 15.95
N GLU A 94 -36.21 0.57 17.27
CA GLU A 94 -36.57 -0.42 18.25
C GLU A 94 -37.85 -1.13 17.78
N LYS A 95 -37.71 -2.38 17.35
CA LYS A 95 -38.86 -3.24 17.07
C LYS A 95 -39.54 -3.54 18.40
N THR A 96 -40.56 -2.75 18.75
CA THR A 96 -41.50 -3.08 19.81
C THR A 96 -42.17 -4.41 19.47
N SER A 97 -41.72 -5.47 20.13
CA SER A 97 -42.32 -6.80 20.09
C SER A 97 -43.60 -6.78 20.92
N ASP A 98 -44.71 -6.34 20.33
CA ASP A 98 -46.05 -6.59 20.88
C ASP A 98 -46.36 -8.09 20.74
N LYS A 99 -46.21 -8.82 21.85
CA LYS A 99 -46.78 -10.16 22.02
C LYS A 99 -48.07 -10.03 22.81
N THR A 100 -49.15 -9.77 22.08
CA THR A 100 -50.51 -10.06 22.55
C THR A 100 -51.21 -10.86 21.47
N SER A 101 -51.32 -12.18 21.64
CA SER A 101 -52.38 -13.06 21.12
C SER A 101 -51.98 -14.54 21.33
N LEU A 102 -52.41 -15.10 22.47
CA LEU A 102 -53.05 -16.41 22.68
C LEU A 102 -52.84 -16.87 24.13
#